data_AF-A0A8J5PGK2-F1
#
_entry.id   AF-A0A8J5PGK2-F1
#
_cell.length_a   1.000
_cell.length_b   1.000
_cell.length_c   1.000
_cell.angle_alpha   90.00
_cell.angle_beta   90.00
_cell.angle_gamma   90.00
#
_symmetry.space_group_name_H-M   'P 1'
#
loop_
_entity.id
_entity.type
_entity.pdbx_description
1 polymer ?
#
loop_
_entity_poly.entity_id
_entity_poly.type
_entity_poly.pdbx_seq_one_letter_code
_entity_poly.pdbx_strand_id
1 'polypeptide(L)'
;MWLDILDPDLFWVDELSKVNQEFLFGASTGILDGGYGERDGISEGHAYIVVAAHTLRSGKRLLKIRNPWAHARKGIWEGAWSDGSKEWTAEVQQELGHRFGGDSVFWISLKTFCGNTRTWTAQGSSERACHQDRFRIILTKESPVVVAVSQLDRRYFNGLHGQYAFRLSFRIYHDTDSRVRRCVAQSHDNSLMTRSASIELPKLIPSTYTICTRVDAERDTSLESVEDVIKQECRARTENVKLAQVGFAYDVAHKKAEAYISEASRLDKIKDRERASKCRREERRRRWEERHIKRVLTKKQKQKTRTNNELVAKLKKK
;
A
#
# COMPACT_ATOMS: atom_id res chain seq x y z
N MET A 1 5.96 11.93 -2.31
CA MET A 1 5.79 13.38 -2.20
C MET A 1 4.62 13.67 -1.28
N TRP A 2 4.81 13.58 0.05
CA TRP A 2 3.83 14.03 1.06
C TRP A 2 4.52 14.63 2.29
N LEU A 3 5.84 14.80 2.23
CA LEU A 3 6.60 15.45 3.30
C LEU A 3 6.38 16.97 3.32
N ASP A 4 5.78 17.55 2.27
CA ASP A 4 5.84 18.99 2.02
C ASP A 4 4.52 19.76 2.19
N ILE A 5 3.37 19.10 2.33
CA ILE A 5 2.12 19.83 2.65
C ILE A 5 2.15 20.44 4.08
N LEU A 6 3.15 20.06 4.89
CA LEU A 6 3.40 20.63 6.21
C LEU A 6 4.10 22.00 6.13
N ASP A 7 4.77 22.31 5.02
CA ASP A 7 5.35 23.62 4.73
C ASP A 7 4.66 24.23 3.49
N PRO A 8 3.66 25.11 3.69
CA PRO A 8 2.95 25.74 2.58
C PRO A 8 3.83 26.60 1.66
N ASP A 9 5.01 27.04 2.12
CA ASP A 9 5.93 27.83 1.31
C ASP A 9 6.70 26.97 0.33
N LEU A 10 7.27 25.86 0.80
CA LEU A 10 7.96 24.90 -0.05
C LEU A 10 6.98 24.24 -1.03
N PHE A 11 5.82 23.78 -0.55
CA PHE A 11 4.78 23.22 -1.42
C PHE A 11 4.32 24.21 -2.50
N TRP A 12 4.30 25.51 -2.21
CA TRP A 12 3.98 26.50 -3.22
C TRP A 12 5.07 26.62 -4.30
N VAL A 13 6.33 26.78 -3.87
CA VAL A 13 7.46 27.04 -4.76
C VAL A 13 7.82 25.80 -5.58
N ASP A 14 7.92 24.65 -4.95
CA ASP A 14 8.45 23.45 -5.58
C ASP A 14 7.40 22.70 -6.42
N GLU A 15 6.13 22.79 -6.02
CA GLU A 15 5.04 21.96 -6.56
C GLU A 15 3.91 22.81 -7.18
N LEU A 16 3.11 23.54 -6.40
CA LEU A 16 1.89 24.21 -6.89
C LEU A 16 2.15 25.28 -7.95
N SER A 17 3.26 26.03 -7.85
CA SER A 17 3.59 27.08 -8.83
C SER A 17 3.85 26.52 -10.23
N LYS A 18 4.17 25.22 -10.33
CA LYS A 18 4.45 24.50 -11.57
C LYS A 18 3.27 23.65 -12.05
N VAL A 19 2.07 23.93 -11.55
CA VAL A 19 0.83 23.30 -12.03
C VAL A 19 0.66 23.50 -13.54
N ASN A 20 0.22 22.44 -14.22
CA ASN A 20 0.12 22.35 -15.68
C ASN A 20 1.43 22.53 -16.47
N GLN A 21 2.58 22.58 -15.78
CA GLN A 21 3.91 22.56 -16.40
C GLN A 21 4.62 21.25 -16.08
N GLU A 22 4.78 20.96 -14.78
CA GLU A 22 5.41 19.72 -14.28
C GLU A 22 4.38 18.79 -13.63
N PHE A 23 3.37 19.36 -12.97
CA PHE A 23 2.43 18.61 -12.13
C PHE A 23 0.97 18.86 -12.53
N LEU A 24 0.14 17.85 -12.35
CA LEU A 24 -1.31 17.96 -12.36
C LEU A 24 -1.84 17.71 -10.95
N PHE A 25 -2.64 18.63 -10.43
CA PHE A 25 -3.20 18.51 -9.09
C PHE A 25 -4.71 18.28 -9.14
N GLY A 26 -5.13 17.19 -8.50
CA GLY A 26 -6.50 16.96 -8.08
C GLY A 26 -6.66 17.27 -6.61
N ALA A 27 -7.79 17.82 -6.21
CA ALA A 27 -8.13 18.12 -4.83
C ALA A 27 -9.52 17.58 -4.49
N SER A 28 -9.71 17.13 -3.25
CA SER A 28 -10.99 16.71 -2.71
C SER A 28 -11.01 17.04 -1.21
N THR A 29 -12.19 17.20 -0.64
CA THR A 29 -12.38 17.45 0.80
C THR A 29 -13.45 16.53 1.38
N GLY A 30 -13.54 16.46 2.71
CA GLY A 30 -14.59 15.74 3.46
C GLY A 30 -14.52 14.21 3.46
N ILE A 31 -13.46 13.61 2.90
CA ILE A 31 -13.34 12.14 2.81
C ILE A 31 -13.37 11.47 4.20
N LEU A 32 -12.79 12.09 5.22
CA LEU A 32 -12.79 11.56 6.60
C LEU A 32 -14.08 11.87 7.37
N ASP A 33 -14.85 12.87 6.92
CA ASP A 33 -16.08 13.32 7.57
C ASP A 33 -17.34 12.66 6.98
N GLY A 34 -17.15 11.61 6.16
CA GLY A 34 -18.23 10.85 5.54
C GLY A 34 -18.57 11.28 4.10
N GLY A 35 -17.96 12.36 3.58
CA GLY A 35 -17.88 12.64 2.14
C GLY A 35 -19.17 13.10 1.44
N TYR A 36 -20.21 13.51 2.18
CA TYR A 36 -21.50 13.92 1.61
C TYR A 36 -21.94 15.34 2.00
N GLY A 37 -21.08 16.12 2.67
CA GLY A 37 -21.37 17.49 3.07
C GLY A 37 -21.06 18.55 1.99
N GLU A 38 -21.23 19.81 2.41
CA GLU A 38 -20.88 20.99 1.64
C GLU A 38 -20.19 21.99 2.57
N ARG A 39 -19.08 22.58 2.13
CA ARG A 39 -18.34 23.61 2.88
C ARG A 39 -18.10 24.82 2.01
N ASP A 40 -18.74 25.94 2.35
CA ASP A 40 -18.61 27.21 1.64
C ASP A 40 -18.79 27.02 0.11
N GLY A 41 -19.80 26.24 -0.28
CA GLY A 41 -20.09 25.91 -1.67
C GLY A 41 -19.31 24.76 -2.29
N ILE A 42 -18.25 24.25 -1.63
CA ILE A 42 -17.47 23.08 -2.10
C ILE A 42 -18.18 21.79 -1.71
N SER A 43 -18.43 20.93 -2.69
CA SER A 43 -18.98 19.59 -2.46
C SER A 43 -17.90 18.65 -1.93
N GLU A 44 -18.15 18.06 -0.76
CA GLU A 44 -17.29 17.02 -0.21
C GLU A 44 -17.38 15.74 -1.05
N GLY A 45 -16.34 14.89 -0.97
CA GLY A 45 -16.28 13.64 -1.72
C GLY A 45 -16.17 13.81 -3.25
N HIS A 46 -16.02 15.05 -3.73
CA HIS A 46 -15.92 15.38 -5.15
C HIS A 46 -14.51 15.85 -5.55
N ALA A 47 -14.11 15.49 -6.77
CA ALA A 47 -12.80 15.82 -7.31
C ALA A 47 -12.80 17.16 -8.06
N TYR A 48 -11.91 18.03 -7.63
CA TYR A 48 -11.61 19.33 -8.21
C TYR A 48 -10.23 19.32 -8.86
N ILE A 49 -10.00 20.22 -9.81
CA ILE A 49 -8.73 20.32 -10.55
C ILE A 49 -8.11 21.68 -10.28
N VAL A 50 -6.86 21.73 -9.83
CA VAL A 50 -6.11 23.00 -9.78
C VAL A 50 -5.60 23.30 -11.18
N VAL A 51 -5.97 24.46 -11.71
CA VAL A 51 -5.70 24.85 -13.10
C VAL A 51 -4.57 25.89 -13.19
N ALA A 52 -4.40 26.70 -12.15
CA ALA A 52 -3.33 27.69 -12.09
C ALA A 52 -3.02 28.05 -10.64
N ALA A 53 -1.79 28.51 -10.42
CA ALA A 53 -1.34 29.13 -9.18
C ALA A 53 -0.77 30.50 -9.50
N HIS A 54 -1.15 31.53 -8.75
CA HIS A 54 -0.68 32.90 -8.98
C HIS A 54 -0.39 33.61 -7.67
N THR A 55 0.76 34.29 -7.61
CA THR A 55 1.11 35.18 -6.50
C THR A 55 0.78 36.61 -6.91
N LEU A 56 -0.20 37.21 -6.25
CA LEU A 56 -0.55 38.61 -6.47
C LEU A 56 0.61 39.55 -6.14
N ARG A 57 0.61 40.75 -6.71
CA ARG A 57 1.54 41.84 -6.32
C ARG A 57 1.54 42.16 -4.82
N SER A 58 0.41 41.92 -4.15
CA SER A 58 0.28 42.07 -2.69
C SER A 58 0.99 40.97 -1.88
N GLY A 59 1.55 39.96 -2.54
CA GLY A 59 2.15 38.77 -1.92
C GLY A 59 1.16 37.65 -1.62
N LYS A 60 -0.15 37.86 -1.83
CA LYS A 60 -1.18 36.83 -1.61
C LYS A 60 -1.11 35.75 -2.68
N ARG A 61 -1.13 34.48 -2.26
CA ARG A 61 -1.08 33.30 -3.13
C ARG A 61 -2.47 32.73 -3.36
N LEU A 62 -2.90 32.68 -4.61
CA LEU A 62 -4.23 32.25 -5.04
C LEU A 62 -4.14 31.09 -6.02
N LEU A 63 -5.07 30.14 -5.87
CA LEU A 63 -5.23 29.00 -6.75
C LEU A 63 -6.50 29.16 -7.57
N LYS A 64 -6.39 28.92 -8.88
CA LYS A 64 -7.54 28.78 -9.76
C LYS A 64 -7.94 27.32 -9.78
N ILE A 65 -9.18 27.03 -9.39
CA ILE A 65 -9.72 25.67 -9.30
C ILE A 65 -10.89 25.53 -10.25
N ARG A 66 -10.97 24.38 -10.91
CA ARG A 66 -12.06 23.99 -11.77
C ARG A 66 -12.83 22.83 -11.16
N ASN A 67 -14.14 22.99 -11.09
CA ASN A 67 -15.09 21.91 -10.92
C ASN A 67 -15.35 21.26 -12.30
N PRO A 68 -15.13 19.94 -12.46
CA PRO A 68 -15.46 19.25 -13.72
C PRO A 68 -16.96 19.26 -14.06
N TRP A 69 -17.84 19.45 -13.07
CA TRP A 69 -19.28 19.56 -13.27
C TRP A 69 -19.66 20.94 -13.80
N ALA A 70 -19.43 21.13 -15.10
CA ALA A 70 -19.54 22.40 -15.82
C ALA A 70 -20.90 23.13 -15.70
N HIS A 71 -21.98 22.48 -15.27
CA HIS A 71 -23.35 23.02 -15.34
C HIS A 71 -24.08 23.08 -14.00
N ALA A 72 -23.45 22.67 -12.90
CA ALA A 72 -24.05 22.78 -11.58
C ALA A 72 -23.52 24.04 -10.87
N ARG A 73 -24.41 24.92 -10.40
CA ARG A 73 -24.04 25.97 -9.43
C ARG A 73 -23.48 25.37 -8.14
N LYS A 74 -23.82 24.11 -7.86
CA LYS A 74 -23.33 23.34 -6.72
C LYS A 74 -21.86 22.99 -6.91
N GLY A 75 -21.07 23.12 -5.85
CA GLY A 75 -19.64 22.81 -5.89
C GLY A 75 -18.79 23.99 -6.35
N ILE A 76 -19.30 25.22 -6.33
CA ILE A 76 -18.53 26.44 -6.63
C ILE A 76 -18.20 27.12 -5.30
N TRP A 77 -16.96 27.58 -5.12
CA TRP A 77 -16.54 28.29 -3.92
C TRP A 77 -17.35 29.57 -3.69
N GLU A 78 -17.92 29.72 -2.49
CA GLU A 78 -18.72 30.89 -2.09
C GLU A 78 -17.97 31.83 -1.13
N GLY A 79 -16.82 31.42 -0.60
CA GLY A 79 -16.02 32.23 0.33
C GLY A 79 -15.15 33.32 -0.31
N ALA A 80 -14.13 33.79 0.40
CA ALA A 80 -13.24 34.86 -0.08
C ALA A 80 -12.58 34.51 -1.44
N TRP A 81 -12.57 35.45 -2.38
CA TRP A 81 -12.17 35.28 -3.79
C TRP A 81 -13.17 34.54 -4.69
N SER A 82 -14.38 34.24 -4.22
CA SER A 82 -15.51 33.84 -5.07
C SER A 82 -15.98 34.99 -5.97
N ASP A 83 -16.80 34.68 -6.98
CA ASP A 83 -17.27 35.65 -8.00
C ASP A 83 -18.10 36.83 -7.44
N GLY A 84 -18.57 36.76 -6.20
CA GLY A 84 -19.28 37.85 -5.51
C GLY A 84 -18.52 38.43 -4.31
N SER A 85 -17.27 38.03 -4.12
CA SER A 85 -16.51 38.36 -2.92
C SER A 85 -15.96 39.79 -2.95
N LYS A 86 -15.86 40.41 -1.77
CA LYS A 86 -15.41 41.80 -1.59
C LYS A 86 -13.89 41.99 -1.81
N GLU A 87 -13.16 40.89 -1.92
CA GLU A 87 -11.72 40.84 -2.09
C GLU A 87 -11.28 41.24 -3.51
N TRP A 88 -12.20 41.21 -4.48
CA TRP A 88 -11.94 41.64 -5.85
C TRP A 88 -11.84 43.16 -5.96
N THR A 89 -10.68 43.63 -6.39
CA THR A 89 -10.50 45.00 -6.90
C THR A 89 -10.26 44.97 -8.40
N ALA A 90 -10.48 46.10 -9.08
CA ALA A 90 -10.29 46.19 -10.53
C ALA A 90 -8.85 45.80 -10.94
N GLU A 91 -7.86 46.16 -10.11
CA GLU A 91 -6.45 45.84 -10.34
C GLU A 91 -6.18 44.34 -10.25
N VAL A 92 -6.73 43.67 -9.23
CA VAL A 92 -6.54 42.22 -9.03
C VAL A 92 -7.30 41.41 -10.09
N GLN A 93 -8.48 41.87 -10.48
CA GLN A 93 -9.24 41.23 -11.56
C GLN A 93 -8.47 41.28 -12.88
N GLN A 94 -7.87 42.43 -13.20
CA GLN A 94 -7.04 42.60 -14.39
C GLN A 94 -5.76 41.75 -14.31
N GLU A 95 -5.11 41.70 -13.15
CA GLU A 95 -3.91 40.88 -12.91
C GLU A 95 -4.17 39.39 -13.16
N LEU A 96 -5.29 38.87 -12.67
CA LEU A 96 -5.65 37.45 -12.81
C LEU A 96 -6.36 37.12 -14.13
N GLY A 97 -6.74 38.13 -14.91
CA GLY A 97 -7.58 37.98 -16.10
C GLY A 97 -8.91 37.28 -15.80
N HIS A 98 -9.48 37.53 -14.61
CA HIS A 98 -10.68 36.82 -14.14
C HIS A 98 -11.96 37.39 -14.75
N ARG A 99 -12.86 36.51 -15.19
CA ARG A 99 -14.19 36.86 -15.71
C ARG A 99 -15.24 36.27 -14.78
N PHE A 100 -16.06 37.14 -14.21
CA PHE A 100 -17.19 36.75 -13.37
C PHE A 100 -18.26 36.00 -14.17
N GLY A 101 -18.93 35.06 -13.52
CA GLY A 101 -19.97 34.24 -14.16
C GLY A 101 -19.40 33.15 -15.06
N GLY A 102 -18.11 32.84 -14.91
CA GLY A 102 -17.47 31.72 -15.59
C GLY A 102 -17.92 30.41 -14.96
N ASP A 103 -18.69 29.63 -15.72
CA ASP A 103 -19.18 28.33 -15.24
C ASP A 103 -18.02 27.45 -14.77
N SER A 104 -18.13 26.97 -13.52
CA SER A 104 -17.28 25.94 -12.90
C SER A 104 -15.83 26.29 -12.54
N VAL A 105 -15.38 27.54 -12.66
CA VAL A 105 -14.01 27.94 -12.28
C VAL A 105 -14.01 29.07 -11.28
N PHE A 106 -13.23 28.93 -10.20
CA PHE A 106 -13.17 29.92 -9.12
C PHE A 106 -11.74 30.06 -8.57
N TRP A 107 -11.51 31.15 -7.84
CA TRP A 107 -10.25 31.38 -7.13
C TRP A 107 -10.40 31.13 -5.63
N ILE A 108 -9.37 30.58 -5.01
CA ILE A 108 -9.30 30.36 -3.57
C ILE A 108 -7.90 30.68 -3.06
N SER A 109 -7.79 31.13 -1.80
CA SER A 109 -6.48 31.35 -1.20
C SER A 109 -5.76 30.03 -0.86
N LEU A 110 -4.43 30.01 -0.95
CA LEU A 110 -3.62 28.84 -0.56
C LEU A 110 -3.92 28.41 0.88
N LYS A 111 -4.07 29.36 1.80
CA LYS A 111 -4.38 29.08 3.21
C LYS A 111 -5.70 28.34 3.35
N THR A 112 -6.74 28.80 2.66
CA THR A 112 -8.06 28.15 2.68
C THR A 112 -8.02 26.78 2.02
N PHE A 113 -7.33 26.66 0.88
CA PHE A 113 -7.12 25.39 0.19
C PHE A 113 -6.48 24.35 1.10
N CYS A 114 -5.34 24.66 1.73
CA CYS A 114 -4.64 23.74 2.64
C CYS A 114 -5.39 23.49 3.96
N GLY A 115 -6.32 24.38 4.36
CA GLY A 115 -7.20 24.16 5.50
C GLY A 115 -8.31 23.14 5.18
N ASN A 116 -8.89 23.26 3.98
CA ASN A 116 -10.02 22.43 3.54
C ASN A 116 -9.59 21.04 3.04
N THR A 117 -8.33 20.84 2.63
CA THR A 117 -7.85 19.56 2.09
C THR A 117 -7.23 18.62 3.13
N ARG A 118 -7.21 19.00 4.43
CA ARG A 118 -6.49 18.22 5.46
C ARG A 118 -7.08 16.83 5.65
N THR A 119 -6.37 15.83 5.12
CA THR A 119 -6.60 14.41 5.39
C THR A 119 -5.32 13.86 6.00
N TRP A 120 -5.28 13.65 7.32
CA TRP A 120 -4.17 12.97 7.97
C TRP A 120 -4.68 11.79 8.80
N THR A 121 -4.32 10.59 8.39
CA THR A 121 -4.26 9.42 9.28
C THR A 121 -2.95 8.68 9.02
N ALA A 122 -1.98 8.89 9.89
CA ALA A 122 -0.80 8.04 10.00
C ALA A 122 -1.07 7.00 11.08
N GLN A 123 -1.59 5.84 10.70
CA GLN A 123 -1.70 4.70 11.61
C GLN A 123 -0.44 3.84 11.44
N GLY A 124 0.52 4.01 12.35
CA GLY A 124 1.70 3.16 12.39
C GLY A 124 1.32 1.78 12.92
N SER A 125 1.20 0.77 12.05
CA SER A 125 1.24 -0.62 12.50
C SER A 125 2.70 -1.10 12.55
N SER A 126 3.21 -1.28 13.76
CA SER A 126 4.43 -2.02 14.02
C SER A 126 4.06 -3.48 14.19
N GLU A 127 4.31 -4.33 13.20
CA GLU A 127 4.49 -5.76 13.47
C GLU A 127 5.20 -6.51 12.33
N ARG A 128 5.97 -7.51 12.75
CA ARG A 128 6.84 -8.37 11.96
C ARG A 128 6.04 -9.21 10.95
N ALA A 129 5.65 -8.64 9.82
CA ALA A 129 5.16 -9.43 8.69
C ALA A 129 6.29 -9.69 7.70
N CYS A 130 6.37 -10.95 7.27
CA CYS A 130 7.32 -11.42 6.28
C CYS A 130 7.08 -10.66 4.96
N HIS A 131 8.01 -9.79 4.57
CA HIS A 131 8.07 -9.27 3.21
C HIS A 131 8.23 -10.45 2.24
N GLN A 132 7.19 -10.72 1.46
CA GLN A 132 7.08 -11.93 0.64
C GLN A 132 8.02 -11.89 -0.55
N ASP A 133 8.06 -10.77 -1.27
CA ASP A 133 8.89 -10.61 -2.47
C ASP A 133 9.93 -9.50 -2.29
N ARG A 134 11.08 -9.72 -2.93
CA ARG A 134 12.23 -8.80 -2.90
C ARG A 134 12.71 -8.52 -4.31
N PHE A 135 12.70 -7.24 -4.68
CA PHE A 135 13.24 -6.76 -5.94
C PHE A 135 14.56 -6.06 -5.68
N ARG A 136 15.57 -6.33 -6.51
CA ARG A 136 16.87 -5.66 -6.42
C ARG A 136 16.99 -4.66 -7.54
N ILE A 137 17.32 -3.42 -7.20
CA ILE A 137 17.66 -2.38 -8.16
C ILE A 137 19.12 -1.96 -7.95
N ILE A 138 19.81 -1.66 -9.04
CA ILE A 138 21.19 -1.19 -9.01
C ILE A 138 21.18 0.18 -9.68
N LEU A 139 21.47 1.21 -8.90
CA LEU A 139 21.57 2.57 -9.39
C LEU A 139 23.02 2.89 -9.69
N THR A 140 23.31 3.26 -10.94
CA THR A 140 24.68 3.55 -11.40
C THR A 140 25.05 5.03 -11.33
N LYS A 141 24.05 5.92 -11.30
CA LYS A 141 24.21 7.38 -11.26
C LYS A 141 23.23 7.97 -10.29
N GLU A 142 23.61 9.05 -9.61
CA GLU A 142 22.69 9.77 -8.73
C GLU A 142 21.52 10.27 -9.59
N SER A 143 20.30 9.86 -9.24
CA SER A 143 19.11 10.15 -10.04
C SER A 143 17.86 10.26 -9.16
N PRO A 144 16.86 11.06 -9.56
CA PRO A 144 15.52 10.97 -8.99
C PRO A 144 14.89 9.63 -9.38
N VAL A 145 14.26 8.95 -8.41
CA VAL A 145 13.64 7.63 -8.62
C VAL A 145 12.22 7.63 -8.08
N VAL A 146 11.28 7.19 -8.91
CA VAL A 146 9.90 6.91 -8.51
C VAL A 146 9.69 5.40 -8.53
N VAL A 147 9.26 4.84 -7.40
CA VAL A 147 8.89 3.43 -7.28
C VAL A 147 7.39 3.36 -7.06
N ALA A 148 6.70 2.63 -7.93
CA ALA A 148 5.27 2.39 -7.81
C ALA A 148 4.98 0.88 -7.86
N VAL A 149 4.28 0.38 -6.86
CA VAL A 149 3.76 -0.99 -6.80
C VAL A 149 2.26 -0.91 -7.00
N SER A 150 1.76 -1.55 -8.05
CA SER A 150 0.35 -1.50 -8.44
C SER A 150 -0.26 -2.89 -8.52
N GLN A 151 -1.52 -3.01 -8.09
CA GLN A 151 -2.33 -4.20 -8.33
C GLN A 151 -3.25 -4.01 -9.54
N LEU A 152 -3.79 -5.12 -10.03
CA LEU A 152 -4.80 -5.12 -11.09
C LEU A 152 -6.05 -4.36 -10.64
N ASP A 153 -6.64 -3.59 -11.55
CA ASP A 153 -7.78 -2.74 -11.24
C ASP A 153 -9.09 -3.53 -11.33
N ARG A 154 -9.83 -3.59 -10.23
CA ARG A 154 -11.14 -4.25 -10.16
C ARG A 154 -12.17 -3.66 -11.13
N ARG A 155 -12.05 -2.38 -11.48
CA ARG A 155 -12.99 -1.71 -12.40
C ARG A 155 -12.89 -2.25 -13.81
N TYR A 156 -11.67 -2.58 -14.25
CA TYR A 156 -11.46 -3.18 -15.57
C TYR A 156 -11.94 -4.64 -15.59
N PHE A 157 -11.68 -5.38 -14.51
CA PHE A 157 -12.11 -6.77 -14.34
C PHE A 157 -13.47 -6.89 -13.63
N ASN A 158 -14.39 -5.97 -13.92
CA ASN A 158 -15.72 -6.01 -13.34
C ASN A 158 -16.44 -7.32 -13.73
N GLY A 159 -17.10 -7.97 -12.78
CA GLY A 159 -17.66 -9.32 -12.95
C GLY A 159 -16.67 -10.47 -12.73
N LEU A 160 -15.40 -10.18 -12.42
CA LEU A 160 -14.39 -11.15 -11.96
C LEU A 160 -13.83 -10.76 -10.58
N HIS A 161 -14.55 -9.91 -9.85
CA HIS A 161 -14.16 -9.50 -8.52
C HIS A 161 -14.44 -10.59 -7.50
N GLY A 162 -13.61 -10.67 -6.46
CA GLY A 162 -13.76 -11.62 -5.39
C GLY A 162 -13.89 -10.97 -4.02
N GLN A 163 -13.87 -11.84 -3.01
CA GLN A 163 -14.03 -11.48 -1.60
C GLN A 163 -12.79 -10.81 -0.98
N TYR A 164 -11.67 -10.73 -1.69
CA TYR A 164 -10.39 -10.32 -1.11
C TYR A 164 -10.00 -8.90 -1.50
N ALA A 165 -9.90 -8.01 -0.52
CA ALA A 165 -9.27 -6.70 -0.65
C ALA A 165 -7.78 -6.79 -0.32
N PHE A 166 -6.95 -6.22 -1.19
CA PHE A 166 -5.50 -6.20 -0.99
C PHE A 166 -5.03 -4.78 -0.68
N ARG A 167 -4.23 -4.65 0.37
CA ARG A 167 -3.48 -3.44 0.69
C ARG A 167 -2.02 -3.67 0.36
N LEU A 168 -1.44 -2.71 -0.36
CA LEU A 168 -0.05 -2.76 -0.81
C LEU A 168 0.78 -1.83 0.05
N SER A 169 1.91 -2.34 0.54
CA SER A 169 2.96 -1.52 1.12
C SER A 169 4.34 -2.06 0.72
N PHE A 170 5.36 -1.21 0.73
CA PHE A 170 6.73 -1.63 0.46
C PHE A 170 7.74 -0.78 1.20
N ARG A 171 8.94 -1.33 1.37
CA ARG A 171 10.09 -0.66 1.98
C ARG A 171 11.31 -0.79 1.09
N ILE A 172 12.06 0.30 0.99
CA ILE A 172 13.31 0.37 0.22
C ILE A 172 14.46 0.33 1.21
N TYR A 173 15.35 -0.65 1.04
CA TYR A 173 16.54 -0.82 1.84
C TYR A 173 17.77 -0.52 1.00
N HIS A 174 18.72 0.22 1.57
CA HIS A 174 20.07 0.34 1.02
C HIS A 174 20.89 -0.87 1.46
N ASP A 175 21.38 -1.65 0.50
CA ASP A 175 22.26 -2.78 0.77
C ASP A 175 23.69 -2.24 0.92
N THR A 176 24.19 -2.18 2.16
CA THR A 176 25.59 -1.87 2.46
C THR A 176 26.40 -3.16 2.62
N ASP A 177 27.73 -3.06 2.51
CA ASP A 177 28.64 -4.21 2.64
C ASP A 177 28.58 -4.88 4.02
N SER A 178 28.30 -4.09 5.06
CA SER A 178 27.85 -4.61 6.35
C SER A 178 26.46 -5.19 6.16
N ARG A 179 26.24 -6.49 6.41
CA ARG A 179 24.95 -7.24 6.26
C ARG A 179 23.70 -6.62 6.94
N VAL A 180 23.81 -5.42 7.50
CA VAL A 180 22.77 -4.55 8.03
C VAL A 180 22.16 -3.73 6.89
N ARG A 181 20.90 -4.02 6.56
CA ARG A 181 20.12 -3.24 5.62
C ARG A 181 19.53 -2.00 6.28
N ARG A 182 19.89 -0.81 5.80
CA ARG A 182 19.29 0.45 6.30
C ARG A 182 18.02 0.76 5.50
N CYS A 183 16.90 0.96 6.20
CA CYS A 183 15.67 1.43 5.55
C CYS A 183 15.88 2.89 5.08
N VAL A 184 15.71 3.12 3.78
CA VAL A 184 15.82 4.44 3.15
C VAL A 184 14.45 5.09 3.08
N ALA A 185 13.43 4.30 2.75
CA ALA A 185 12.10 4.80 2.49
C ALA A 185 11.03 3.72 2.74
N GLN A 186 9.85 4.15 3.16
CA GLN A 186 8.68 3.30 3.36
C GLN A 186 7.49 3.93 2.64
N SER A 187 6.74 3.13 1.89
CA SER A 187 5.49 3.60 1.30
C SER A 187 4.44 3.84 2.37
N HIS A 188 3.55 4.81 2.14
CA HIS A 188 2.40 5.03 3.01
C HIS A 188 1.43 3.85 2.97
N ASP A 189 0.66 3.69 4.03
CA ASP A 189 -0.43 2.71 4.08
C ASP A 189 -1.56 3.19 3.16
N ASN A 190 -1.98 2.29 2.26
CA ASN A 190 -2.94 2.58 1.21
C ASN A 190 -4.39 2.41 1.73
N SER A 191 -4.75 3.17 2.77
CA SER A 191 -6.03 3.02 3.47
C SER A 191 -7.23 3.58 2.69
N LEU A 192 -7.00 4.58 1.82
CA LEU A 192 -8.04 5.25 1.03
C LEU A 192 -7.94 4.96 -0.46
N MET A 193 -6.73 5.10 -1.02
CA MET A 193 -6.41 4.57 -2.34
C MET A 193 -5.98 3.13 -2.14
N THR A 194 -6.44 2.16 -2.94
CA THR A 194 -6.01 0.75 -2.76
C THR A 194 -5.17 0.24 -3.93
N ARG A 195 -5.31 0.87 -5.11
CA ARG A 195 -4.75 0.39 -6.38
C ARG A 195 -3.22 0.37 -6.43
N SER A 196 -2.56 1.35 -5.85
CA SER A 196 -1.11 1.48 -5.96
C SER A 196 -0.50 2.17 -4.75
N ALA A 197 0.65 1.70 -4.31
CA ALA A 197 1.51 2.42 -3.39
C ALA A 197 2.70 2.99 -4.18
N SER A 198 3.05 4.26 -3.94
CA SER A 198 4.18 4.90 -4.61
C SER A 198 5.05 5.68 -3.63
N ILE A 199 6.32 5.80 -3.97
CA ILE A 199 7.26 6.70 -3.30
C ILE A 199 8.14 7.37 -4.34
N GLU A 200 8.47 8.61 -4.08
CA GLU A 200 9.34 9.43 -4.91
C GLU A 200 10.55 9.81 -4.07
N LEU A 201 11.73 9.56 -4.63
CA LEU A 201 13.02 9.81 -4.02
C LEU A 201 13.76 10.81 -4.90
N PRO A 202 13.74 12.11 -4.57
CA PRO A 202 14.32 13.17 -5.42
C PRO A 202 15.82 12.97 -5.68
N LYS A 203 16.53 12.39 -4.71
CA LYS A 203 17.97 12.17 -4.79
C LYS A 203 18.31 10.80 -4.19
N LEU A 204 18.55 9.82 -5.05
CA LEU A 204 19.04 8.50 -4.66
C LEU A 204 20.48 8.34 -5.16
N ILE A 205 21.39 7.94 -4.27
CA ILE A 205 22.82 7.79 -4.60
C ILE A 205 23.09 6.48 -5.36
N PRO A 206 24.17 6.40 -6.17
CA PRO A 206 24.55 5.17 -6.83
C PRO A 206 24.83 4.06 -5.82
N SER A 207 23.99 3.02 -5.82
CA SER A 207 24.16 1.84 -4.96
C SER A 207 23.17 0.73 -5.32
N THR A 208 23.26 -0.39 -4.62
CA THR A 208 22.27 -1.46 -4.68
C THR A 208 21.19 -1.24 -3.62
N TYR A 209 19.93 -1.34 -4.03
CA TYR A 209 18.79 -1.27 -3.14
C TYR A 209 17.91 -2.51 -3.28
N THR A 210 17.36 -2.96 -2.15
CA THR A 210 16.36 -4.02 -2.09
C THR A 210 15.00 -3.42 -1.74
N ILE A 211 14.03 -3.61 -2.62
CA ILE A 211 12.63 -3.25 -2.42
C ILE A 211 11.91 -4.49 -1.89
N CYS A 212 11.37 -4.39 -0.68
CA CYS A 212 10.61 -5.44 -0.03
C CYS A 212 9.13 -5.09 -0.07
N THR A 213 8.33 -5.87 -0.80
CA THR A 213 6.87 -5.67 -0.88
C THR A 213 6.16 -6.43 0.24
N ARG A 214 5.01 -5.90 0.64
CA ARG A 214 4.07 -6.51 1.56
C ARG A 214 2.67 -6.36 0.97
N VAL A 215 1.94 -7.46 0.94
CA VAL A 215 0.56 -7.51 0.50
C VAL A 215 -0.27 -8.04 1.65
N ASP A 216 -1.11 -7.20 2.22
CA ASP A 216 -2.09 -7.60 3.24
C ASP A 216 -3.41 -7.90 2.54
N ALA A 217 -3.94 -9.11 2.74
CA ALA A 217 -5.20 -9.55 2.15
C ALA A 217 -6.28 -9.65 3.22
N GLU A 218 -7.36 -8.90 3.06
CA GLU A 218 -8.53 -8.94 3.93
C GLU A 218 -9.69 -9.61 3.17
N ARG A 219 -10.28 -10.65 3.76
CA ARG A 219 -11.43 -11.34 3.19
C ARG A 219 -12.71 -10.76 3.78
N ASP A 220 -13.60 -10.30 2.90
CA ASP A 220 -14.95 -9.91 3.25
C ASP A 220 -15.93 -11.03 2.87
N THR A 221 -16.52 -11.67 3.87
CA THR A 221 -17.48 -12.76 3.68
C THR A 221 -18.88 -12.29 3.35
N SER A 222 -19.16 -10.98 3.45
CA SER A 222 -20.44 -10.40 3.03
C SER A 222 -20.55 -10.27 1.51
N LEU A 223 -19.41 -10.23 0.82
CA LEU A 223 -19.33 -10.20 -0.64
C LEU A 223 -19.48 -11.61 -1.23
N GLU A 224 -19.99 -11.67 -2.46
CA GLU A 224 -20.12 -12.92 -3.20
C GLU A 224 -18.76 -13.50 -3.60
N SER A 225 -18.71 -14.82 -3.73
CA SER A 225 -17.52 -15.52 -4.26
C SER A 225 -17.29 -15.15 -5.72
N VAL A 226 -16.05 -15.27 -6.20
CA VAL A 226 -15.73 -15.00 -7.62
C VAL A 226 -16.58 -15.90 -8.52
N GLU A 227 -16.77 -17.15 -8.11
CA GLU A 227 -17.55 -18.14 -8.82
C GLU A 227 -19.03 -17.76 -8.94
N ASP A 228 -19.61 -17.21 -7.87
CA ASP A 228 -21.03 -16.81 -7.86
C ASP A 228 -21.25 -15.53 -8.65
N VAL A 229 -20.34 -14.56 -8.55
CA VAL A 229 -20.34 -13.35 -9.39
C VAL A 229 -20.28 -13.74 -10.87
N ILE A 230 -19.37 -14.64 -11.26
CA ILE A 230 -19.27 -15.12 -12.65
C ILE A 230 -20.57 -15.79 -13.11
N LYS A 231 -21.18 -16.65 -12.27
CA LYS A 231 -22.46 -17.28 -12.61
C LYS A 231 -23.57 -16.24 -12.82
N GLN A 232 -23.62 -15.21 -11.98
CA GLN A 232 -24.61 -14.15 -12.09
C GLN A 232 -24.39 -13.33 -13.36
N GLU A 233 -23.16 -12.93 -13.66
CA GLU A 233 -22.80 -12.18 -14.86
C GLU A 233 -23.12 -12.96 -16.14
N CYS A 234 -22.81 -14.27 -16.17
CA CYS A 234 -23.15 -15.16 -17.29
C CYS A 234 -24.66 -15.35 -17.48
N ARG A 235 -25.47 -15.23 -16.42
CA ARG A 235 -26.95 -15.30 -16.49
C ARG A 235 -27.57 -13.97 -16.92
N ALA A 236 -26.99 -12.86 -16.49
CA ALA A 236 -27.55 -11.52 -16.68
C ALA A 236 -27.23 -10.91 -18.06
N ARG A 237 -26.11 -11.30 -18.70
CA ARG A 237 -25.70 -10.72 -19.98
C ARG A 237 -26.14 -11.57 -21.17
N THR A 238 -26.88 -10.96 -22.09
CA THR A 238 -27.33 -11.58 -23.35
C THR A 238 -26.17 -11.77 -24.35
N GLU A 239 -25.12 -10.94 -24.26
CA GLU A 239 -23.91 -11.03 -25.09
C GLU A 239 -22.65 -11.21 -24.23
N ASN A 240 -22.14 -12.44 -24.18
CA ASN A 240 -20.99 -12.84 -23.36
C ASN A 240 -19.61 -12.48 -23.94
N VAL A 241 -19.55 -11.85 -25.12
CA VAL A 241 -18.28 -11.57 -25.81
C VAL A 241 -17.39 -10.63 -24.99
N LYS A 242 -17.97 -9.57 -24.40
CA LYS A 242 -17.21 -8.64 -23.56
C LYS A 242 -16.69 -9.30 -22.28
N LEU A 243 -17.49 -10.14 -21.64
CA LEU A 243 -17.07 -10.87 -20.44
C LEU A 243 -15.96 -11.88 -20.77
N ALA A 244 -16.07 -12.60 -21.89
CA ALA A 244 -15.04 -13.51 -22.36
C ALA A 244 -13.72 -12.79 -22.70
N GLN A 245 -13.79 -11.61 -23.32
CA GLN A 245 -12.61 -10.77 -23.58
C GLN A 245 -11.94 -10.30 -22.27
N VAL A 246 -12.74 -9.85 -21.30
CA VAL A 246 -12.23 -9.44 -19.97
C VAL A 246 -11.63 -10.64 -19.22
N GLY A 247 -12.27 -11.81 -19.29
CA GLY A 247 -11.74 -13.07 -18.74
C GLY A 247 -10.43 -13.48 -19.38
N PHE A 248 -10.33 -13.42 -20.70
CA PHE A 248 -9.08 -13.69 -21.41
C PHE A 248 -7.96 -12.72 -20.98
N ALA A 249 -8.27 -11.42 -20.87
CA ALA A 249 -7.31 -10.43 -20.38
C ALA A 249 -6.90 -10.69 -18.91
N TYR A 250 -7.84 -11.15 -18.07
CA TYR A 250 -7.58 -11.52 -16.69
C TYR A 250 -6.60 -12.70 -16.61
N ASP A 251 -6.84 -13.75 -17.40
CA ASP A 251 -5.95 -14.91 -17.48
C ASP A 251 -4.56 -14.51 -17.95
N VAL A 252 -4.45 -13.69 -19.00
CA VAL A 252 -3.15 -13.21 -19.50
C VAL A 252 -2.41 -12.41 -18.42
N ALA A 253 -3.11 -11.58 -17.66
CA ALA A 253 -2.51 -10.81 -16.58
C ALA A 253 -1.97 -11.71 -15.45
N HIS A 254 -2.72 -12.74 -15.06
CA HIS A 254 -2.31 -13.67 -13.99
C HIS A 254 -1.26 -14.70 -14.45
N LYS A 255 -1.29 -15.10 -15.73
CA LYS A 255 -0.26 -15.98 -16.34
C LYS A 255 1.14 -15.40 -16.27
N LYS A 256 1.30 -14.07 -16.29
CA LYS A 256 2.62 -13.43 -16.11
C LYS A 256 3.29 -13.81 -14.80
N ALA A 257 2.51 -14.11 -13.75
CA ALA A 257 3.01 -14.55 -12.46
C ALA A 257 3.13 -16.08 -12.35
N GLU A 258 2.58 -16.86 -13.28
CA GLU A 258 2.47 -18.32 -13.18
C GLU A 258 3.84 -19.01 -13.07
N ALA A 259 4.80 -18.60 -13.89
CA ALA A 259 6.15 -19.16 -13.85
C ALA A 259 6.83 -18.91 -12.49
N TYR A 260 6.66 -17.70 -11.94
CA TYR A 260 7.19 -17.33 -10.63
C TYR A 260 6.49 -18.09 -9.49
N ILE A 261 5.15 -18.15 -9.52
CA ILE A 261 4.33 -18.86 -8.52
C ILE A 261 4.65 -20.35 -8.52
N SER A 262 4.84 -20.95 -9.71
CA SER A 262 5.19 -22.36 -9.86
C SER A 262 6.57 -22.67 -9.28
N GLU A 263 7.56 -21.82 -9.57
CA GLU A 263 8.92 -21.98 -9.03
C GLU A 263 8.97 -21.75 -7.53
N ALA A 264 8.29 -20.71 -7.02
CA ALA A 264 8.16 -20.46 -5.58
C ALA A 264 7.51 -21.66 -4.86
N SER A 265 6.42 -22.20 -5.41
CA SER A 265 5.75 -23.39 -4.89
C SER A 265 6.65 -24.64 -4.91
N ARG A 266 7.50 -24.79 -5.94
CA ARG A 266 8.48 -25.88 -6.02
C ARG A 266 9.53 -25.75 -4.92
N LEU A 267 10.06 -24.55 -4.71
CA LEU A 267 11.06 -24.25 -3.68
C LEU A 267 10.50 -24.45 -2.28
N ASP A 268 9.26 -24.05 -2.02
CA ASP A 268 8.64 -24.23 -0.71
C ASP A 268 8.37 -25.70 -0.41
N LYS A 269 7.94 -26.50 -1.40
CA LYS A 269 7.87 -27.98 -1.27
C LYS A 269 9.22 -28.59 -0.91
N ILE A 270 10.32 -28.07 -1.45
CA ILE A 270 11.68 -28.55 -1.11
C ILE A 270 12.02 -28.18 0.34
N LYS A 271 11.82 -26.92 0.74
CA LYS A 271 12.08 -26.47 2.12
C LYS A 271 11.24 -27.24 3.14
N ASP A 272 9.97 -27.51 2.85
CA ASP A 272 9.10 -28.28 3.74
C ASP A 272 9.54 -29.73 3.85
N ARG A 273 9.99 -30.35 2.74
CA ARG A 273 10.60 -31.69 2.78
C ARG A 273 11.87 -31.71 3.64
N GLU A 274 12.71 -30.69 3.53
CA GLU A 274 13.94 -30.55 4.34
C GLU A 274 13.63 -30.35 5.82
N ARG A 275 12.70 -29.45 6.16
CA ARG A 275 12.21 -29.22 7.54
C ARG A 275 11.64 -30.50 8.13
N ALA A 276 10.78 -31.20 7.39
CA ALA A 276 10.21 -32.47 7.82
C ALA A 276 11.29 -33.55 7.99
N SER A 277 12.30 -33.59 7.11
CA SER A 277 13.45 -34.51 7.23
C SER A 277 14.32 -34.21 8.45
N LYS A 278 14.56 -32.93 8.75
CA LYS A 278 15.28 -32.48 9.96
C LYS A 278 14.52 -32.87 11.22
N CYS A 279 13.21 -32.58 11.29
CA CYS A 279 12.34 -32.97 12.39
C CYS A 279 12.37 -34.50 12.63
N ARG A 280 12.24 -35.31 11.57
CA ARG A 280 12.34 -36.79 11.66
C ARG A 280 13.72 -37.27 12.13
N ARG A 281 14.80 -36.57 11.81
CA ARG A 281 16.16 -36.91 12.29
C ARG A 281 16.31 -36.60 13.77
N GLU A 282 15.85 -35.43 14.21
CA GLU A 282 15.86 -35.01 15.61
C GLU A 282 15.00 -35.94 16.48
N GLU A 283 13.80 -36.31 16.01
CA GLU A 283 12.94 -37.24 16.72
C GLU A 283 13.56 -38.64 16.83
N ARG A 284 14.16 -39.15 15.74
CA ARG A 284 14.90 -40.43 15.76
C ARG A 284 16.06 -40.41 16.76
N ARG A 285 16.78 -39.29 16.83
CA ARG A 285 17.86 -39.09 17.80
C ARG A 285 17.31 -39.11 19.22
N ARG A 286 16.24 -38.37 19.51
CA ARG A 286 15.59 -38.37 20.83
C ARG A 286 15.14 -39.77 21.25
N ARG A 287 14.44 -40.50 20.37
CA ARG A 287 14.03 -41.89 20.61
C ARG A 287 15.21 -42.86 20.79
N TRP A 288 16.34 -42.59 20.14
CA TRP A 288 17.56 -43.38 20.36
C TRP A 288 18.17 -43.10 21.73
N GLU A 289 18.28 -41.82 22.13
CA GLU A 289 18.78 -41.40 23.44
C GLU A 289 17.91 -41.95 24.58
N GLU A 290 16.58 -41.86 24.49
CA GLU A 290 15.63 -42.46 25.43
C GLU A 290 15.84 -43.97 25.57
N ARG A 291 15.98 -44.70 24.45
CA ARG A 291 16.25 -46.13 24.45
C ARG A 291 17.62 -46.46 25.04
N HIS A 292 18.62 -45.65 24.76
CA HIS A 292 19.97 -45.83 25.29
C HIS A 292 19.97 -45.66 26.82
N ILE A 293 19.37 -44.59 27.33
CA ILE A 293 19.22 -44.34 28.77
C ILE A 293 18.46 -45.49 29.44
N LYS A 294 17.32 -45.92 28.86
CA LYS A 294 16.52 -47.03 29.40
C LYS A 294 17.31 -48.34 29.48
N ARG A 295 18.12 -48.65 28.46
CA ARG A 295 19.02 -49.82 28.45
C ARG A 295 20.08 -49.73 29.55
N VAL A 296 20.72 -48.57 29.72
CA VAL A 296 21.72 -48.35 30.76
C VAL A 296 21.10 -48.49 32.15
N LEU A 297 19.94 -47.88 32.39
CA LEU A 297 19.19 -48.00 33.64
C LEU A 297 18.81 -49.45 33.94
N THR A 298 18.31 -50.20 32.95
CA THR A 298 17.94 -51.61 33.13
C THR A 298 19.16 -52.49 33.45
N LYS A 299 20.31 -52.24 32.81
CA LYS A 299 21.57 -52.92 33.14
C LYS A 299 22.00 -52.63 34.59
N LYS A 300 21.97 -51.36 35.03
CA LYS A 300 22.27 -50.97 36.42
C LYS A 300 21.30 -51.63 37.40
N GLN A 301 20.00 -51.66 37.10
CA GLN A 301 18.98 -52.32 37.93
C GLN A 301 19.29 -53.81 38.10
N LYS A 302 19.53 -54.53 36.99
CA LYS A 302 19.88 -55.96 37.01
C LYS A 302 21.15 -56.22 37.83
N GLN A 303 22.16 -55.37 37.69
CA GLN A 303 23.41 -55.50 38.45
C GLN A 303 23.19 -55.27 39.93
N LYS A 304 22.38 -54.27 40.32
CA LYS A 304 21.99 -54.02 41.72
C LYS A 304 21.18 -55.17 42.31
N THR A 305 20.24 -55.76 41.56
CA THR A 305 19.48 -56.94 42.01
C THR A 305 20.39 -58.14 42.20
N ARG A 306 21.35 -58.35 41.30
CA ARG A 306 22.32 -59.44 41.39
C ARG A 306 23.21 -59.31 42.63
N THR A 307 23.80 -58.14 42.87
CA THR A 307 24.61 -57.89 44.08
C THR A 307 23.78 -57.99 45.36
N ASN A 308 22.53 -57.54 45.36
CA ASN A 308 21.65 -57.68 46.52
C ASN A 308 21.32 -59.16 46.82
N ASN A 309 21.04 -59.96 45.79
CA ASN A 309 20.82 -61.39 45.94
C ASN A 309 22.07 -62.11 46.47
N GLU A 310 23.26 -61.73 46.00
CA GLU A 310 24.54 -62.26 46.49
C GLU A 310 24.79 -61.88 47.97
N LEU A 311 24.42 -60.66 48.39
CA LEU A 311 24.50 -60.23 49.79
C LEU A 311 23.53 -61.01 50.69
N VAL A 312 22.28 -61.17 50.27
CA VAL A 312 21.27 -61.95 51.01
C VAL A 312 21.70 -63.42 51.14
N ALA A 313 22.28 -64.01 50.09
CA ALA A 313 22.80 -65.37 50.13
C ALA A 313 23.99 -65.52 51.11
N LYS A 314 24.82 -64.49 51.26
CA LYS A 314 25.91 -64.47 52.26
C LYS A 314 25.38 -64.32 53.69
N LEU A 315 24.33 -63.54 53.90
CA LEU A 315 23.70 -63.35 55.22
C LEU A 315 22.97 -64.60 55.71
N LYS A 316 22.39 -65.42 54.81
CA LYS A 316 21.75 -66.71 55.14
C LYS A 316 22.72 -67.87 55.43
N LYS A 317 24.03 -67.65 55.23
CA LYS A 317 25.09 -68.65 55.47
C LYS A 317 25.88 -68.40 56.77
N LYS A 318 25.48 -67.39 57.55
CA LYS A 318 25.90 -67.19 58.95
C LYS A 318 24.74 -67.59 59.86
#